data_AF-A0A4Q5KHT8-F1
#
_entry.id   AF-A0A4Q5KHT8-F1
#
_cell.length_a   1.000
_cell.length_b   1.000
_cell.length_c   1.000
_cell.angle_alpha   90.00
_cell.angle_beta   90.00
_cell.angle_gamma   90.00
#
_symmetry.space_group_name_H-M   'P 1'
#
loop_
_entity.id
_entity.type
_entity.pdbx_description
1 polymer ?
#
loop_
_entity_poly.entity_id
_entity_poly.type
_entity_poly.pdbx_seq_one_letter_code
_entity_poly.pdbx_strand_id
1 'polypeptide(L)'
;MLTDSFIDLHASRITLRKQIEKQANALQEQARVENIKITQRKRAGYLYAITALKNIVLEPFFINAFKAEFKSLKTYESQTINELDSLVIAHGGLNRTILQVEEFLAIRGLWTTNYDEIDYADEVLQSLWKVRALTPQYKEKTYWNTVLPTCALCWRLPQSSHYYCSEHHPNRDQKSYKAAKHKVFRALTQLDNIYIESKSEKHKEAGSNSQKASNLYRLLGGFAPHPRYFIKFCKNHVLQTTWIELAKSITTTTQELYPATFNCIKRIKPQDYSCWKNWCVAIIRALDPLQPEAWVVREQDKHLINVEYWMAIISTLHRYECTHRYESLPVNFGPEKGYRRNEEQCSSIKQLIDMQRLETGKVNLSEVARTLGLSRQRIHKIVNTHGLLVKK
;
A
#
# COMPACT_ATOMS: atom_id res chain seq x y z
N MET A 1 16.39 -32.05 -2.65
CA MET A 1 15.84 -31.25 -3.76
C MET A 1 14.34 -31.37 -3.71
N LEU A 2 13.66 -30.48 -2.97
CA LEU A 2 12.21 -30.32 -3.04
C LEU A 2 11.98 -29.08 -3.88
N THR A 3 11.25 -29.26 -4.99
CA THR A 3 10.77 -28.17 -5.83
C THR A 3 9.78 -27.36 -5.01
N ASP A 4 10.22 -26.23 -4.45
CA ASP A 4 9.34 -25.18 -3.97
C ASP A 4 8.52 -24.70 -5.17
N SER A 5 7.33 -25.28 -5.36
CA SER A 5 6.32 -24.69 -6.22
C SER A 5 6.04 -23.31 -5.65
N PHE A 6 6.51 -22.27 -6.33
CA PHE A 6 6.19 -20.88 -5.99
C PHE A 6 4.65 -20.77 -5.95
N ILE A 7 4.08 -20.67 -4.75
CA ILE A 7 2.64 -20.47 -4.59
C ILE A 7 2.32 -19.11 -5.20
N ASP A 8 1.48 -19.08 -6.23
CA ASP A 8 1.00 -17.83 -6.81
C ASP A 8 -0.07 -17.21 -5.89
N LEU A 9 0.41 -16.46 -4.90
CA LEU A 9 -0.43 -15.75 -3.94
C LEU A 9 -1.40 -14.76 -4.61
N HIS A 10 -1.07 -14.27 -5.82
CA HIS A 10 -1.97 -13.41 -6.57
C HIS A 10 -3.19 -14.18 -7.07
N ALA A 11 -2.98 -15.37 -7.64
CA ALA A 11 -4.06 -16.27 -8.04
C ALA A 11 -4.89 -16.75 -6.85
N SER A 12 -4.24 -17.11 -5.73
CA SER A 12 -4.92 -17.49 -4.49
C SER A 12 -5.81 -16.37 -3.96
N ARG A 13 -5.33 -15.12 -3.98
CA ARG A 13 -6.11 -13.94 -3.58
C ARG A 13 -7.35 -13.74 -4.45
N ILE A 14 -7.20 -13.83 -5.78
CA ILE A 14 -8.33 -13.70 -6.71
C ILE A 14 -9.35 -14.80 -6.47
N THR A 15 -8.88 -16.02 -6.21
CA THR A 15 -9.74 -17.18 -5.92
C THR A 15 -10.53 -16.97 -4.63
N LEU A 16 -9.86 -16.56 -3.54
CA LEU A 16 -10.49 -16.22 -2.26
C LEU A 16 -11.62 -15.20 -2.44
N ARG A 17 -11.32 -14.09 -3.12
CA ARG A 17 -12.29 -13.02 -3.41
C ARG A 17 -13.55 -13.55 -4.11
N LYS A 18 -13.36 -14.32 -5.18
CA LYS A 18 -14.46 -14.88 -5.98
C LYS A 18 -15.30 -15.89 -5.20
N GLN A 19 -14.68 -16.73 -4.40
CA GLN A 19 -15.39 -17.71 -3.57
C GLN A 19 -16.27 -17.02 -2.53
N ILE A 20 -15.72 -16.02 -1.81
CA ILE A 20 -16.46 -15.25 -0.81
C ILE A 20 -17.61 -14.49 -1.46
N GLU A 21 -17.39 -13.85 -2.60
CA GLU A 21 -18.43 -13.14 -3.32
C GLU A 21 -19.58 -14.06 -3.72
N LYS A 22 -19.27 -15.22 -4.30
CA LYS A 22 -20.28 -16.21 -4.66
C LYS A 22 -21.08 -16.69 -3.45
N GLN A 23 -20.41 -17.05 -2.35
CA GLN A 23 -21.07 -17.59 -1.16
C GLN A 23 -21.88 -16.53 -0.40
N ALA A 24 -21.36 -15.30 -0.30
CA ALA A 24 -22.08 -14.20 0.33
C ALA A 24 -23.35 -13.83 -0.45
N ASN A 25 -23.27 -13.77 -1.78
CA ASN A 25 -24.44 -13.49 -2.63
C ASN A 25 -25.47 -14.62 -2.54
N ALA A 26 -25.03 -15.88 -2.54
CA ALA A 26 -25.91 -17.03 -2.34
C ALA A 26 -26.64 -16.98 -0.99
N LEU A 27 -25.93 -16.59 0.09
CA LEU A 27 -26.54 -16.47 1.42
C LEU A 27 -27.55 -15.31 1.49
N GLN A 28 -27.27 -14.19 0.82
CA GLN A 28 -28.21 -13.08 0.70
C GLN A 28 -29.47 -13.46 -0.09
N GLU A 29 -29.29 -14.18 -1.19
CA GLU A 29 -30.41 -14.64 -2.00
C GLU A 29 -31.28 -15.65 -1.25
N GLN A 30 -30.65 -16.58 -0.51
CA GLN A 30 -31.37 -17.50 0.37
C GLN A 30 -32.16 -16.73 1.44
N ALA A 31 -31.55 -15.74 2.10
CA ALA A 31 -32.23 -14.90 3.08
C ALA A 31 -33.46 -14.19 2.50
N ARG A 32 -33.35 -13.73 1.24
CA ARG A 32 -34.42 -13.06 0.50
C ARG A 32 -35.56 -14.02 0.14
N VAL A 33 -35.23 -15.21 -0.38
CA VAL A 33 -36.22 -16.24 -0.78
C VAL A 33 -36.96 -16.79 0.44
N GLU A 34 -36.25 -17.08 1.53
CA GLU A 34 -36.82 -17.62 2.77
C GLU A 34 -37.43 -16.53 3.67
N ASN A 35 -37.27 -15.25 3.34
CA ASN A 35 -37.70 -14.09 4.13
C ASN A 35 -37.21 -14.12 5.58
N ILE A 36 -35.95 -14.53 5.78
CA ILE A 36 -35.30 -14.61 7.10
C ILE A 36 -34.07 -13.71 7.15
N LYS A 37 -33.70 -13.25 8.35
CA LYS A 37 -32.54 -12.37 8.53
C LYS A 37 -31.25 -13.17 8.69
N ILE A 38 -30.13 -12.57 8.27
CA ILE A 38 -28.78 -13.12 8.49
C ILE A 38 -28.22 -12.56 9.81
N THR A 39 -27.59 -13.42 10.61
CA THR A 39 -27.05 -13.06 11.93
C THR A 39 -25.65 -13.61 12.15
N GLN A 40 -24.85 -12.95 13.00
CA GLN A 40 -23.49 -13.38 13.32
C GLN A 40 -23.42 -14.56 14.31
N ARG A 41 -24.52 -14.87 15.02
CA ARG A 41 -24.60 -15.95 16.00
C ARG A 41 -25.62 -16.96 15.51
N LYS A 42 -25.37 -18.25 15.70
CA LYS A 42 -26.35 -19.29 15.38
C LYS A 42 -27.61 -19.06 16.21
N ARG A 43 -28.76 -18.91 15.53
CA ARG A 43 -30.07 -18.73 16.15
C ARG A 43 -31.12 -19.41 15.28
N ALA A 44 -32.06 -20.14 15.90
CA ALA A 44 -33.18 -20.73 15.19
C ALA A 44 -34.03 -19.66 14.49
N GLY A 45 -34.42 -19.91 13.23
CA GLY A 45 -35.17 -18.96 12.40
C GLY A 45 -34.33 -17.86 11.74
N TYR A 46 -32.99 -17.99 11.76
CA TYR A 46 -32.07 -17.04 11.12
C TYR A 46 -30.97 -17.78 10.35
N LEU A 47 -30.49 -17.18 9.27
CA LEU A 47 -29.27 -17.66 8.61
C LEU A 47 -28.04 -17.20 9.39
N TYR A 48 -27.01 -18.05 9.37
CA TYR A 48 -25.77 -17.81 10.10
C TYR A 48 -24.69 -17.27 9.16
N ALA A 49 -24.24 -16.03 9.34
CA ALA A 49 -23.35 -15.33 8.41
C ALA A 49 -22.05 -16.12 8.09
N ILE A 50 -21.51 -16.84 9.06
CA ILE A 50 -20.26 -17.61 8.91
C ILE A 50 -20.41 -18.79 7.94
N THR A 51 -21.63 -19.20 7.57
CA THR A 51 -21.80 -20.21 6.50
C THR A 51 -21.27 -19.75 5.15
N ALA A 52 -21.18 -18.44 4.91
CA ALA A 52 -20.57 -17.88 3.70
C ALA A 52 -19.02 -17.99 3.66
N LEU A 53 -18.42 -18.54 4.72
CA LEU A 53 -16.97 -18.75 4.84
C LEU A 53 -16.56 -20.24 4.74
N LYS A 54 -17.53 -21.14 4.59
CA LYS A 54 -17.29 -22.59 4.62
C LYS A 54 -16.56 -23.08 3.38
N ASN A 55 -15.72 -24.10 3.54
CA ASN A 55 -14.93 -24.71 2.46
C ASN A 55 -14.00 -23.72 1.76
N ILE A 56 -13.64 -22.61 2.42
CA ILE A 56 -12.68 -21.63 1.91
C ILE A 56 -11.36 -21.90 2.61
N VAL A 57 -10.48 -22.58 1.88
CA VAL A 57 -9.15 -22.96 2.38
C VAL A 57 -8.23 -21.75 2.33
N LEU A 58 -7.57 -21.49 3.46
CA LEU A 58 -6.59 -20.44 3.60
C LEU A 58 -5.19 -20.95 3.28
N GLU A 59 -4.35 -20.06 2.77
CA GLU A 59 -2.98 -20.39 2.44
C GLU A 59 -2.18 -20.75 3.70
N PRO A 60 -1.36 -21.83 3.67
CA PRO A 60 -0.63 -22.31 4.85
C PRO A 60 0.27 -21.25 5.49
N PHE A 61 0.91 -20.38 4.69
CA PHE A 61 1.76 -19.31 5.21
C PHE A 61 0.97 -18.38 6.13
N PHE A 62 -0.25 -18.00 5.75
CA PHE A 62 -1.10 -17.08 6.49
C PHE A 62 -1.49 -17.70 7.81
N ILE A 63 -1.97 -18.96 7.79
CA ILE A 63 -2.35 -19.70 8.99
C ILE A 63 -1.18 -19.83 9.97
N ASN A 64 -0.01 -20.23 9.49
CA ASN A 64 1.17 -20.43 10.34
C ASN A 64 1.64 -19.12 10.94
N ALA A 65 1.69 -18.05 10.13
CA ALA A 65 2.05 -16.72 10.61
C ALA A 65 1.02 -16.19 11.61
N PHE A 66 -0.27 -16.36 11.35
CA PHE A 66 -1.35 -15.87 12.20
C PHE A 66 -1.39 -16.59 13.56
N LYS A 67 -1.22 -17.92 13.57
CA LYS A 67 -1.15 -18.72 14.81
C LYS A 67 0.07 -18.40 15.68
N ALA A 68 1.18 -17.99 15.06
CA ALA A 68 2.37 -17.57 15.79
C ALA A 68 2.10 -16.27 16.59
N GLU A 69 1.24 -15.38 16.09
CA GLU A 69 0.90 -14.13 16.76
C GLU A 69 -0.32 -14.26 17.70
N PHE A 70 -1.34 -15.02 17.29
CA PHE A 70 -2.63 -15.08 17.99
C PHE A 70 -2.97 -16.50 18.44
N LYS A 71 -3.14 -16.68 19.75
CA LYS A 71 -3.65 -17.93 20.31
C LYS A 71 -5.13 -18.10 20.00
N SER A 72 -5.52 -19.30 19.58
CA SER A 72 -6.92 -19.71 19.47
C SER A 72 -7.55 -19.87 20.86
N LEU A 73 -8.88 -19.97 20.91
CA LEU A 73 -9.59 -20.37 22.12
C LEU A 73 -9.14 -21.78 22.54
N LYS A 74 -9.00 -22.03 23.85
CA LYS A 74 -8.53 -23.31 24.41
C LYS A 74 -9.22 -24.53 23.80
N THR A 75 -10.52 -24.46 23.57
CA THR A 75 -11.34 -25.53 22.96
C THR A 75 -10.87 -25.95 21.56
N TYR A 76 -10.12 -25.09 20.87
CA TYR A 76 -9.67 -25.26 19.49
C TYR A 76 -8.14 -25.29 19.35
N GLU A 77 -7.37 -25.37 20.45
CA GLU A 77 -5.89 -25.37 20.41
C GLU A 77 -5.32 -26.59 19.67
N SER A 78 -6.00 -27.74 19.76
CA SER A 78 -5.58 -29.00 19.12
C SER A 78 -6.15 -29.21 17.71
N GLN A 79 -7.00 -28.31 17.20
CA GLN A 79 -7.66 -28.49 15.91
C GLN A 79 -6.82 -27.93 14.75
N THR A 80 -6.81 -28.67 13.64
CA THR A 80 -6.24 -28.18 12.38
C THR A 80 -7.16 -27.12 11.78
N ILE A 81 -6.83 -25.86 12.04
CA ILE A 81 -7.49 -24.71 11.41
C ILE A 81 -6.81 -24.42 10.07
N ASN A 82 -7.49 -24.73 8.97
CA ASN A 82 -7.09 -24.43 7.59
C ASN A 82 -8.19 -23.70 6.79
N GLU A 83 -9.45 -23.76 7.24
CA GLU A 83 -10.57 -23.05 6.62
C GLU A 83 -10.91 -21.74 7.34
N LEU A 84 -11.43 -20.77 6.58
CA LEU A 84 -11.72 -19.42 7.08
C LEU A 84 -12.86 -19.40 8.12
N ASP A 85 -13.88 -20.24 7.99
CA ASP A 85 -14.94 -20.35 9.01
C ASP A 85 -14.41 -20.93 10.32
N SER A 86 -13.56 -21.95 10.23
CA SER A 86 -12.90 -22.61 11.36
C SER A 86 -11.97 -21.64 12.08
N LEU A 87 -11.23 -20.80 11.33
CA LEU A 87 -10.45 -19.70 11.90
C LEU A 87 -11.33 -18.74 12.68
N VAL A 88 -12.47 -18.33 12.11
CA VAL A 88 -13.40 -17.42 12.77
C VAL A 88 -13.97 -18.00 14.05
N ILE A 89 -14.37 -19.27 14.03
CA ILE A 89 -14.92 -19.97 15.20
C ILE A 89 -13.85 -20.11 16.29
N ALA A 90 -12.66 -20.59 15.93
CA ALA A 90 -11.57 -20.83 16.86
C ALA A 90 -11.06 -19.55 17.53
N HIS A 91 -11.26 -18.38 16.90
CA HIS A 91 -10.85 -17.09 17.41
C HIS A 91 -12.00 -16.27 18.05
N GLY A 92 -13.14 -16.91 18.33
CA GLY A 92 -14.22 -16.29 19.12
C GLY A 92 -15.21 -15.45 18.32
N GLY A 93 -15.30 -15.69 17.01
CA GLY A 93 -16.33 -15.14 16.13
C GLY A 93 -15.86 -13.95 15.29
N LEU A 94 -16.70 -13.60 14.31
CA LEU A 94 -16.35 -12.75 13.17
C LEU A 94 -15.69 -11.42 13.57
N ASN A 95 -16.26 -10.69 14.52
CA ASN A 95 -15.75 -9.38 14.92
C ASN A 95 -14.38 -9.48 15.60
N ARG A 96 -14.14 -10.52 16.39
CA ARG A 96 -12.85 -10.71 17.08
C ARG A 96 -11.77 -11.10 16.09
N THR A 97 -12.08 -11.98 15.14
CA THR A 97 -11.15 -12.36 14.07
C THR A 97 -10.80 -11.17 13.19
N ILE A 98 -11.76 -10.31 12.82
CA ILE A 98 -11.48 -9.06 12.08
C ILE A 98 -10.43 -8.21 12.81
N LEU A 99 -10.62 -7.95 14.11
CA LEU A 99 -9.68 -7.14 14.89
C LEU A 99 -8.28 -7.78 14.94
N GLN A 100 -8.20 -9.12 15.05
CA GLN A 100 -6.92 -9.83 15.04
C GLN A 100 -6.25 -9.81 13.67
N VAL A 101 -7.01 -9.88 12.56
CA VAL A 101 -6.44 -9.77 11.21
C VAL A 101 -5.98 -8.33 10.93
N GLU A 102 -6.69 -7.32 11.43
CA GLU A 102 -6.22 -5.92 11.38
C GLU A 102 -4.91 -5.74 12.16
N GLU A 103 -4.81 -6.33 13.35
CA GLU A 103 -3.59 -6.32 14.14
C GLU A 103 -2.45 -7.11 13.46
N PHE A 104 -2.77 -8.27 12.86
CA PHE A 104 -1.83 -9.05 12.05
C PHE A 104 -1.24 -8.21 10.91
N LEU A 105 -2.09 -7.49 10.18
CA LEU A 105 -1.68 -6.62 9.08
C LEU A 105 -0.85 -5.43 9.57
N ALA A 106 -1.22 -4.83 10.70
CA ALA A 106 -0.45 -3.75 11.31
C ALA A 106 0.94 -4.23 11.73
N ILE A 107 1.06 -5.41 12.36
CA ILE A 107 2.34 -6.01 12.71
C ILE A 107 3.09 -6.36 11.42
N ARG A 108 2.56 -7.25 10.57
CA ARG A 108 3.31 -7.78 9.42
C ARG A 108 3.62 -6.75 8.34
N GLY A 109 2.76 -5.75 8.14
CA GLY A 109 2.98 -4.64 7.22
C GLY A 109 4.18 -3.76 7.56
N LEU A 110 4.72 -3.87 8.78
CA LEU A 110 5.96 -3.20 9.20
C LEU A 110 7.21 -4.06 8.91
N TRP A 111 7.08 -5.39 8.74
CA TRP A 111 8.22 -6.34 8.77
C TRP A 111 8.46 -7.08 7.45
N THR A 112 7.40 -7.50 6.76
CA THR A 112 7.56 -8.38 5.60
C THR A 112 7.91 -7.57 4.35
N THR A 113 8.89 -8.07 3.60
CA THR A 113 9.20 -7.59 2.26
C THR A 113 8.33 -8.28 1.20
N ASN A 114 7.62 -9.34 1.60
CA ASN A 114 6.73 -10.09 0.72
C ASN A 114 5.34 -9.45 0.75
N TYR A 115 5.16 -8.43 -0.08
CA TYR A 115 3.89 -7.72 -0.18
C TYR A 115 2.74 -8.58 -0.69
N ASP A 116 3.02 -9.70 -1.36
CA ASP A 116 1.97 -10.61 -1.81
C ASP A 116 1.31 -11.34 -0.61
N GLU A 117 2.05 -11.57 0.48
CA GLU A 117 1.51 -12.07 1.75
C GLU A 117 0.59 -11.05 2.44
N ILE A 118 0.97 -9.77 2.40
CA ILE A 118 0.16 -8.67 2.95
C ILE A 118 -1.11 -8.48 2.13
N ASP A 119 -0.97 -8.48 0.81
CA ASP A 119 -2.09 -8.35 -0.12
C ASP A 119 -3.08 -9.52 0.04
N TYR A 120 -2.59 -10.73 0.31
CA TYR A 120 -3.45 -11.89 0.62
C TYR A 120 -4.16 -11.72 1.98
N ALA A 121 -3.43 -11.30 3.02
CA ALA A 121 -4.02 -11.05 4.34
C ALA A 121 -5.04 -9.88 4.34
N ASP A 122 -4.83 -8.83 3.54
CA ASP A 122 -5.83 -7.78 3.32
C ASP A 122 -7.07 -8.37 2.66
N GLU A 123 -6.93 -9.26 1.67
CA GLU A 123 -8.09 -9.93 1.08
C GLU A 123 -8.86 -10.79 2.08
N VAL A 124 -8.17 -11.47 3.01
CA VAL A 124 -8.83 -12.17 4.13
C VAL A 124 -9.64 -11.16 4.96
N LEU A 125 -9.05 -10.01 5.30
CA LEU A 125 -9.75 -8.95 6.04
C LEU A 125 -10.98 -8.42 5.28
N GLN A 126 -10.83 -8.08 3.99
CA GLN A 126 -11.93 -7.62 3.13
C GLN A 126 -13.05 -8.67 3.05
N SER A 127 -12.68 -9.94 2.97
CA SER A 127 -13.62 -11.06 2.93
C SER A 127 -14.45 -11.15 4.21
N LEU A 128 -13.80 -11.01 5.37
CA LEU A 128 -14.50 -10.97 6.66
C LEU A 128 -15.42 -9.75 6.78
N TRP A 129 -15.00 -8.57 6.30
CA TRP A 129 -15.84 -7.37 6.25
C TRP A 129 -17.07 -7.56 5.36
N LYS A 130 -16.91 -8.20 4.19
CA LYS A 130 -18.02 -8.52 3.29
C LYS A 130 -19.06 -9.40 3.96
N VAL A 131 -18.63 -10.45 4.68
CA VAL A 131 -19.55 -11.30 5.46
C VAL A 131 -20.17 -10.55 6.64
N ARG A 132 -19.42 -9.67 7.29
CA ARG A 132 -19.95 -8.84 8.39
C ARG A 132 -21.08 -7.91 7.92
N ALA A 133 -20.94 -7.33 6.73
CA ALA A 133 -21.93 -6.45 6.11
C ALA A 133 -23.27 -7.14 5.81
N LEU A 134 -23.31 -8.47 5.78
CA LEU A 134 -24.55 -9.24 5.63
C LEU A 134 -25.48 -9.14 6.84
N THR A 135 -24.99 -8.65 7.98
CA THR A 135 -25.73 -8.68 9.25
C THR A 135 -26.24 -7.29 9.66
N PRO A 136 -27.49 -7.17 10.14
CA PRO A 136 -28.11 -5.88 10.49
C PRO A 136 -27.48 -5.20 11.72
N GLN A 137 -26.59 -5.90 12.44
CA GLN A 137 -25.77 -5.33 13.52
C GLN A 137 -24.60 -4.49 12.99
N TYR A 138 -24.47 -4.32 11.67
CA TYR A 138 -23.62 -3.31 11.06
C TYR A 138 -24.16 -1.91 11.39
N LYS A 139 -23.88 -1.43 12.60
CA LYS A 139 -23.55 -0.02 12.76
C LYS A 139 -22.12 0.09 12.28
N GLU A 140 -21.89 0.86 11.23
CA GLU A 140 -20.59 1.42 10.90
C GLU A 140 -20.17 2.25 12.11
N LYS A 141 -19.71 1.59 13.17
CA LYS A 141 -18.91 2.28 14.16
C LYS A 141 -17.68 2.65 13.38
N THR A 142 -17.52 3.94 13.13
CA THR A 142 -16.28 4.61 12.73
C THR A 142 -15.21 4.35 13.80
N TYR A 143 -14.86 3.09 14.01
CA TYR A 143 -13.57 2.74 14.59
C TYR A 143 -12.58 2.81 13.44
N TRP A 144 -11.55 3.62 13.67
CA TRP A 144 -10.56 4.00 12.70
C TRP A 144 -9.66 2.81 12.36
N ASN A 145 -10.13 1.92 11.48
CA ASN A 145 -9.33 0.76 11.06
C ASN A 145 -8.21 1.21 10.12
N THR A 146 -7.13 1.79 10.62
CA THR A 146 -5.99 2.06 9.75
C THR A 146 -5.34 0.74 9.36
N VAL A 147 -5.60 0.29 8.13
CA VAL A 147 -4.91 -0.88 7.54
C VAL A 147 -3.42 -0.58 7.39
N LEU A 148 -3.07 0.69 7.14
CA LEU A 148 -1.69 1.14 7.02
C LEU A 148 -1.24 1.92 8.26
N PRO A 149 -0.01 1.68 8.77
CA PRO A 149 0.50 2.34 9.97
C PRO A 149 0.69 3.86 9.75
N THR A 150 1.05 4.26 8.53
CA THR A 150 1.13 5.66 8.09
C THR A 150 0.35 5.85 6.78
N CYS A 151 0.18 7.10 6.36
CA CYS A 151 -0.45 7.46 5.09
C CYS A 151 0.24 6.75 3.91
N ALA A 152 -0.54 6.32 2.91
CA ALA A 152 0.00 5.72 1.69
C ALA A 152 0.98 6.64 0.94
N LEU A 153 0.82 7.95 1.06
CA LEU A 153 1.58 8.97 0.32
C LEU A 153 2.61 9.73 1.17
N CYS A 154 2.66 9.52 2.48
CA CYS A 154 3.68 10.14 3.34
C CYS A 154 3.88 9.35 4.65
N TRP A 155 4.59 9.95 5.60
CA TRP A 155 4.85 9.37 6.92
C TRP A 155 3.79 9.71 7.98
N ARG A 156 2.91 10.69 7.74
CA ARG A 156 1.90 11.13 8.70
C ARG A 156 0.87 10.04 8.96
N LEU A 157 0.27 10.08 10.14
CA LEU A 157 -0.77 9.13 10.53
C LEU A 157 -2.05 9.36 9.72
N PRO A 158 -2.72 8.29 9.24
CA PRO A 158 -4.04 8.42 8.67
C PRO A 158 -5.02 8.99 9.71
N GLN A 159 -5.74 10.04 9.31
CA GLN A 159 -6.75 10.72 10.11
C GLN A 159 -8.05 10.67 9.33
N SER A 160 -9.04 10.02 9.89
CA SER A 160 -10.34 9.83 9.27
C SER A 160 -10.41 9.01 7.99
N SER A 161 -9.38 8.21 7.70
CA SER A 161 -9.32 7.31 6.55
C SER A 161 -8.48 6.09 6.87
N HIS A 162 -8.81 4.96 6.24
CA HIS A 162 -8.07 3.72 6.37
C HIS A 162 -6.64 3.81 5.79
N TYR A 163 -6.37 4.76 4.88
CA TYR A 163 -5.12 4.78 4.11
C TYR A 163 -4.44 6.14 3.98
N TYR A 164 -5.14 7.26 4.20
CA TYR A 164 -4.61 8.60 3.92
C TYR A 164 -4.67 9.52 5.14
N CYS A 165 -3.68 10.40 5.31
CA CYS A 165 -3.79 11.50 6.26
C CYS A 165 -4.78 12.56 5.76
N SER A 166 -5.11 13.53 6.61
CA SER A 166 -6.01 14.64 6.27
C SER A 166 -5.60 15.39 5.00
N GLU A 167 -4.31 15.65 4.82
CA GLU A 167 -3.75 16.35 3.66
C GLU A 167 -3.79 15.54 2.36
N HIS A 168 -3.71 14.21 2.45
CA HIS A 168 -3.67 13.33 1.28
C HIS A 168 -5.00 12.61 1.04
N HIS A 169 -6.07 13.05 1.70
CA HIS A 169 -7.36 12.39 1.60
C HIS A 169 -8.01 12.70 0.24
N PRO A 170 -8.34 11.70 -0.59
CA PRO A 170 -8.79 11.91 -1.97
C PRO A 170 -10.10 12.71 -2.08
N ASN A 171 -10.94 12.67 -1.05
CA ASN A 171 -12.20 13.41 -1.00
C ASN A 171 -12.13 14.74 -0.23
N ARG A 172 -11.09 15.01 0.57
CA ARG A 172 -10.98 16.27 1.33
C ARG A 172 -10.07 17.27 0.61
N ASP A 173 -8.93 16.79 0.11
CA ASP A 173 -8.02 17.58 -0.70
C ASP A 173 -7.55 16.77 -1.92
N GLN A 174 -8.36 16.85 -2.98
CA GLN A 174 -8.08 16.14 -4.21
C GLN A 174 -6.82 16.68 -4.92
N LYS A 175 -6.51 17.97 -4.74
CA LYS A 175 -5.35 18.62 -5.38
C LYS A 175 -4.07 18.09 -4.77
N SER A 176 -3.95 18.13 -3.44
CA SER A 176 -2.82 17.58 -2.72
C SER A 176 -2.65 16.08 -2.97
N TYR A 177 -3.73 15.30 -2.89
CA TYR A 177 -3.71 13.87 -3.20
C TYR A 177 -3.17 13.58 -4.62
N LYS A 178 -3.69 14.26 -5.65
CA LYS A 178 -3.25 14.07 -7.04
C LYS A 178 -1.79 14.50 -7.23
N ALA A 179 -1.38 15.62 -6.62
CA ALA A 179 -0.02 16.12 -6.70
C ALA A 179 0.98 15.14 -6.07
N ALA A 180 0.73 14.70 -4.84
CA ALA A 180 1.57 13.73 -4.14
C ALA A 180 1.64 12.40 -4.89
N LYS A 181 0.48 11.86 -5.31
CA LYS A 181 0.41 10.64 -6.13
C LYS A 181 1.24 10.75 -7.40
N HIS A 182 1.08 11.83 -8.16
CA HIS A 182 1.82 12.04 -9.41
C HIS A 182 3.33 12.16 -9.16
N LYS A 183 3.72 12.86 -8.09
CA LYS A 183 5.12 13.01 -7.68
C LYS A 183 5.76 11.65 -7.33
N VAL A 184 5.07 10.79 -6.59
CA VAL A 184 5.54 9.42 -6.30
C VAL A 184 5.76 8.63 -7.59
N PHE A 185 4.79 8.63 -8.51
CA PHE A 185 4.95 7.90 -9.78
C PHE A 185 6.10 8.44 -10.64
N ARG A 186 6.27 9.77 -10.67
CA ARG A 186 7.36 10.39 -11.41
C ARG A 186 8.71 10.05 -10.79
N ALA A 187 8.82 10.13 -9.47
CA ALA A 187 10.01 9.75 -8.73
C ALA A 187 10.44 8.30 -9.03
N LEU A 188 9.49 7.37 -9.19
CA LEU A 188 9.79 5.99 -9.59
C LEU A 188 10.45 5.89 -10.97
N THR A 189 10.05 6.74 -11.93
CA THR A 189 10.65 6.75 -13.28
C THR A 189 12.10 7.26 -13.31
N GLN A 190 12.56 7.90 -12.23
CA GLN A 190 13.93 8.40 -12.08
C GLN A 190 14.84 7.42 -11.32
N LEU A 191 14.29 6.31 -10.83
CA LEU A 191 15.08 5.25 -10.21
C LEU A 191 15.47 4.23 -11.29
N ASP A 192 16.78 4.02 -11.50
CA ASP A 192 17.36 3.08 -12.48
C ASP A 192 17.18 1.60 -12.09
N ASN A 193 16.00 1.22 -11.60
CA ASN A 193 15.78 -0.10 -11.02
C ASN A 193 14.82 -0.94 -11.87
N ILE A 194 15.37 -2.01 -12.46
CA ILE A 194 14.65 -3.11 -13.15
C ILE A 194 13.50 -3.67 -12.27
N TYR A 195 13.60 -3.53 -10.95
CA TYR A 195 12.56 -3.93 -9.98
C TYR A 195 11.26 -3.09 -10.06
N ILE A 196 11.31 -1.87 -10.61
CA ILE A 196 10.18 -0.93 -10.69
C ILE A 196 9.35 -1.12 -11.96
N GLU A 197 9.98 -1.47 -13.08
CA GLU A 197 9.28 -1.68 -14.37
C GLU A 197 8.22 -2.78 -14.26
N SER A 198 8.59 -3.95 -13.71
CA SER A 198 7.67 -5.10 -13.53
C SER A 198 6.47 -4.83 -12.60
N LYS A 199 6.58 -3.86 -11.67
CA LYS A 199 5.48 -3.45 -10.79
C LYS A 199 4.66 -2.30 -11.39
N SER A 200 5.30 -1.32 -12.04
CA SER A 200 4.62 -0.16 -12.63
C SER A 200 3.62 -0.53 -13.74
N GLU A 201 3.90 -1.57 -14.52
CA GLU A 201 3.03 -2.04 -15.62
C GLU A 201 1.79 -2.77 -15.10
N LYS A 202 1.91 -3.59 -14.06
CA LYS A 202 0.78 -4.24 -13.37
C LYS A 202 -0.15 -3.26 -12.64
N HIS A 203 0.16 -1.96 -12.60
CA HIS A 203 -0.54 -0.96 -11.79
C HIS A 203 -1.43 0.01 -12.59
N LYS A 204 -1.43 -0.12 -13.93
CA LYS A 204 -2.36 0.61 -14.80
C LYS A 204 -3.76 -0.02 -14.85
N GLU A 205 -3.91 -1.24 -14.35
CA GLU A 205 -5.16 -2.01 -14.45
C GLU A 205 -5.94 -2.08 -13.13
N ALA A 206 -7.27 -2.14 -13.25
CA ALA A 206 -8.29 -1.83 -12.27
C ALA A 206 -8.14 -2.52 -10.90
N GLY A 207 -8.38 -1.76 -9.83
CA GLY A 207 -8.47 -2.25 -8.45
C GLY A 207 -9.26 -1.31 -7.55
N SER A 208 -9.71 -1.82 -6.40
CA SER A 208 -10.41 -1.04 -5.36
C SER A 208 -9.53 0.07 -4.78
N ASN A 209 -10.12 1.02 -4.06
CA ASN A 209 -9.34 2.09 -3.41
C ASN A 209 -8.33 1.57 -2.38
N SER A 210 -8.60 0.44 -1.72
CA SER A 210 -7.64 -0.26 -0.84
C SER A 210 -6.38 -0.65 -1.60
N GLN A 211 -6.56 -1.37 -2.73
CA GLN A 211 -5.46 -1.86 -3.55
C GLN A 211 -4.57 -0.71 -4.05
N LYS A 212 -5.18 0.41 -4.47
CA LYS A 212 -4.45 1.60 -4.90
C LYS A 212 -3.61 2.20 -3.78
N ALA A 213 -4.13 2.23 -2.57
CA ALA A 213 -3.43 2.81 -1.43
C ALA A 213 -2.31 1.92 -0.90
N SER A 214 -2.54 0.60 -0.78
CA SER A 214 -1.48 -0.39 -0.47
C SER A 214 -0.33 -0.30 -1.48
N ASN A 215 -0.65 -0.19 -2.77
CA ASN A 215 0.34 -0.03 -3.82
C ASN A 215 1.17 1.24 -3.66
N LEU A 216 0.51 2.39 -3.46
CA LEU A 216 1.21 3.66 -3.22
C LEU A 216 2.09 3.60 -1.97
N TYR A 217 1.59 2.99 -0.90
CA TYR A 217 2.35 2.77 0.34
C TYR A 217 3.63 1.98 0.06
N ARG A 218 3.53 0.84 -0.62
CA ARG A 218 4.68 0.02 -1.00
C ARG A 218 5.68 0.76 -1.89
N LEU A 219 5.19 1.46 -2.91
CA LEU A 219 6.05 2.20 -3.84
C LEU A 219 6.84 3.28 -3.13
N LEU A 220 6.18 4.05 -2.25
CA LEU A 220 6.84 5.04 -1.42
C LEU A 220 7.85 4.38 -0.46
N GLY A 221 7.56 3.18 0.04
CA GLY A 221 8.49 2.43 0.90
C GLY A 221 9.78 1.99 0.21
N GLY A 222 9.92 2.13 -1.11
CA GLY A 222 11.10 1.75 -1.88
C GLY A 222 12.20 2.81 -2.01
N PHE A 223 11.96 4.05 -1.56
CA PHE A 223 12.92 5.15 -1.74
C PHE A 223 14.07 5.16 -0.72
N ALA A 224 13.98 4.38 0.36
CA ALA A 224 15.02 4.21 1.37
C ALA A 224 15.25 2.72 1.70
N PRO A 225 16.40 2.36 2.31
CA PRO A 225 16.63 1.00 2.77
C PRO A 225 15.54 0.52 3.71
N HIS A 226 14.93 -0.63 3.42
CA HIS A 226 13.82 -1.16 4.19
C HIS A 226 14.21 -1.39 5.66
N PRO A 227 13.36 -1.05 6.64
CA PRO A 227 13.69 -1.14 8.07
C PRO A 227 13.74 -2.58 8.60
N ARG A 228 13.72 -3.61 7.75
CA ARG A 228 13.59 -5.02 8.18
C ARG A 228 14.79 -5.45 9.02
N TYR A 229 16.00 -5.10 8.60
CA TYR A 229 17.23 -5.41 9.34
C TYR A 229 17.26 -4.69 10.69
N PHE A 230 16.82 -3.42 10.69
CA PHE A 230 16.71 -2.59 11.86
C PHE A 230 15.69 -3.13 12.87
N ILE A 231 14.52 -3.56 12.39
CA ILE A 231 13.46 -4.13 13.22
C ILE A 231 13.88 -5.49 13.78
N LYS A 232 14.52 -6.36 12.98
CA LYS A 232 15.04 -7.65 13.45
C LYS A 232 16.10 -7.48 14.54
N PHE A 233 17.00 -6.50 14.37
CA PHE A 233 18.01 -6.16 15.36
C PHE A 233 17.37 -5.64 16.66
N CYS A 234 16.41 -4.72 16.56
CA CYS A 234 15.70 -4.17 17.71
C CYS A 234 14.88 -5.24 18.47
N LYS A 235 14.22 -6.19 17.78
CA LYS A 235 13.44 -7.26 18.43
C LYS A 235 14.28 -8.07 19.42
N ASN A 236 15.52 -8.40 19.04
CA ASN A 236 16.43 -9.16 19.90
C ASN A 236 16.92 -8.31 21.09
N HIS A 237 17.12 -7.01 20.89
CA HIS A 237 17.52 -6.06 21.93
C HIS A 237 16.42 -5.72 22.93
N VAL A 238 15.16 -5.60 22.48
CA VAL A 238 13.98 -5.26 23.34
C VAL A 238 13.84 -6.27 24.49
N LEU A 239 14.18 -7.53 24.27
CA LEU A 239 14.09 -8.60 25.28
C LEU A 239 15.25 -8.59 26.29
N GLN A 240 16.30 -7.80 26.05
CA GLN A 240 17.58 -7.91 26.78
C GLN A 240 18.12 -6.58 27.33
N THR A 241 17.50 -5.44 27.01
CA THR A 241 18.08 -4.11 27.28
C THR A 241 17.07 -3.11 27.84
N THR A 242 17.58 -2.00 28.36
CA THR A 242 16.76 -0.87 28.79
C THR A 242 16.17 -0.11 27.59
N TRP A 243 15.06 0.61 27.78
CA TRP A 243 14.49 1.44 26.71
C TRP A 243 15.45 2.52 26.21
N ILE A 244 16.38 2.99 27.05
CA ILE A 244 17.41 3.98 26.70
C ILE A 244 18.41 3.37 25.70
N GLU A 245 18.83 2.13 25.91
CA GLU A 245 19.72 1.42 25.00
C GLU A 245 19.05 1.16 23.66
N LEU A 246 17.79 0.72 23.66
CA LEU A 246 16.99 0.59 22.44
C LEU A 246 16.89 1.92 21.68
N ALA A 247 16.62 3.04 22.37
CA ALA A 247 16.52 4.36 21.77
C ALA A 247 17.86 4.83 21.17
N LYS A 248 18.99 4.51 21.81
CA LYS A 248 20.33 4.76 21.27
C LYS A 248 20.58 3.96 20.00
N SER A 249 20.30 2.65 20.02
CA SER A 249 20.39 1.81 18.83
C SER A 249 19.55 2.36 17.68
N ILE A 250 18.32 2.82 17.99
CA ILE A 250 17.44 3.42 16.98
C ILE A 250 18.04 4.69 16.37
N THR A 251 18.61 5.54 17.21
CA THR A 251 19.25 6.79 16.78
C THR A 251 20.47 6.50 15.89
N THR A 252 21.34 5.57 16.28
CA THR A 252 22.52 5.18 15.51
C THR A 252 22.14 4.57 14.16
N THR A 253 21.21 3.63 14.12
CA THR A 253 20.76 3.04 12.84
C THR A 253 20.09 4.08 11.93
N THR A 254 19.35 5.03 12.51
CA THR A 254 18.77 6.15 11.75
C THR A 254 19.86 7.04 11.14
N GLN A 255 20.95 7.31 11.88
CA GLN A 255 22.09 8.06 11.37
C GLN A 255 22.72 7.40 10.14
N GLU A 256 22.88 6.07 10.18
CA GLU A 256 23.50 5.30 9.09
C GLU A 256 22.60 5.17 7.86
N LEU A 257 21.33 4.83 8.06
CA LEU A 257 20.44 4.48 6.95
C LEU A 257 19.59 5.65 6.45
N TYR A 258 19.24 6.58 7.33
CA TYR A 258 18.25 7.63 7.13
C TYR A 258 18.80 9.02 7.47
N PRO A 259 19.82 9.52 6.74
CA PRO A 259 20.56 10.73 7.09
C PRO A 259 19.69 12.01 7.11
N ALA A 260 18.70 12.12 6.21
CA ALA A 260 17.81 13.28 6.21
C ALA A 260 16.93 13.29 7.47
N THR A 261 16.41 12.12 7.84
CA THR A 261 15.64 11.92 9.07
C THR A 261 16.50 12.18 10.31
N PHE A 262 17.72 11.65 10.36
CA PHE A 262 18.65 11.85 11.46
C PHE A 262 18.97 13.33 11.69
N ASN A 263 19.12 14.11 10.62
CA ASN A 263 19.39 15.55 10.73
C ASN A 263 18.32 16.30 11.51
N CYS A 264 17.06 15.89 11.43
CA CYS A 264 15.95 16.45 12.20
C CYS A 264 16.04 16.07 13.68
N ILE A 265 16.44 14.83 14.00
CA ILE A 265 16.33 14.26 15.34
C ILE A 265 17.65 14.27 16.15
N LYS A 266 18.78 14.62 15.55
CA LYS A 266 20.13 14.51 16.15
C LYS A 266 20.34 15.20 17.50
N ARG A 267 19.47 16.16 17.87
CA ARG A 267 19.53 16.87 19.16
C ARG A 267 18.76 16.17 20.27
N ILE A 268 17.96 15.15 19.96
CA ILE A 268 17.07 14.46 20.89
C ILE A 268 17.83 13.29 21.51
N LYS A 269 18.35 13.46 22.72
CA LYS A 269 19.07 12.39 23.42
C LYS A 269 18.11 11.60 24.31
N PRO A 270 18.11 10.26 24.27
CA PRO A 270 17.23 9.44 25.10
C PRO A 270 17.31 9.75 26.60
N GLN A 271 18.50 10.14 27.10
CA GLN A 271 18.75 10.44 28.51
C GLN A 271 18.04 11.70 29.01
N ASP A 272 17.62 12.60 28.10
CA ASP A 272 16.95 13.84 28.46
C ASP A 272 15.46 13.64 28.76
N TYR A 273 14.96 12.40 28.66
CA TYR A 273 13.54 12.06 28.79
C TYR A 273 13.31 11.01 29.88
N SER A 274 12.23 11.20 30.63
CA SER A 274 11.84 10.31 31.75
C SER A 274 11.35 8.93 31.32
N CYS A 275 10.91 8.79 30.06
CA CYS A 275 10.40 7.53 29.54
C CYS A 275 10.45 7.47 28.01
N TRP A 276 10.40 6.24 27.49
CA TRP A 276 10.31 5.90 26.07
C TRP A 276 9.29 6.76 25.30
N LYS A 277 8.09 6.91 25.87
CA LYS A 277 7.00 7.66 25.28
C LYS A 277 7.36 9.13 25.01
N ASN A 278 7.90 9.80 26.03
CA ASN A 278 8.25 11.22 25.92
C ASN A 278 9.33 11.45 24.87
N TRP A 279 10.29 10.51 24.78
CA TRP A 279 11.30 10.51 23.74
C TRP A 279 10.69 10.33 22.33
N CYS A 280 9.80 9.35 22.12
CA CYS A 280 9.12 9.18 20.83
C CYS A 280 8.31 10.42 20.42
N VAL A 281 7.58 11.05 21.34
CA VAL A 281 6.83 12.28 21.04
C VAL A 281 7.77 13.41 20.63
N ALA A 282 8.94 13.52 21.27
CA ALA A 282 9.95 14.50 20.89
C ALA A 282 10.50 14.25 19.47
N ILE A 283 10.75 12.99 19.11
CA ILE A 283 11.14 12.60 17.75
C ILE A 283 10.09 13.08 16.74
N ILE A 284 8.81 12.76 16.97
CA ILE A 284 7.73 13.18 16.06
C ILE A 284 7.64 14.70 15.95
N ARG A 285 7.78 15.43 17.05
CA ARG A 285 7.77 16.90 17.06
C ARG A 285 8.90 17.50 16.23
N ALA A 286 10.08 16.85 16.21
CA ALA A 286 11.19 17.29 15.38
C ALA A 286 10.99 17.00 13.88
N LEU A 287 10.18 15.98 13.53
CA LEU A 287 9.83 15.68 12.14
C LEU A 287 8.73 16.59 11.60
N ASP A 288 7.69 16.88 12.41
CA ASP A 288 6.61 17.83 12.09
C ASP A 288 6.00 18.36 13.41
N PRO A 289 6.08 19.68 13.68
CA PRO A 289 5.50 20.28 14.88
C PRO A 289 3.99 20.08 15.05
N LEU A 290 3.24 19.79 13.97
CA LEU A 290 1.78 19.66 13.96
C LEU A 290 1.28 18.21 14.19
N GLN A 291 2.17 17.22 14.13
CA GLN A 291 1.82 15.80 14.32
C GLN A 291 1.78 15.25 15.77
N PRO A 292 2.40 15.86 16.80
CA PRO A 292 2.45 15.27 18.14
C PRO A 292 1.07 15.00 18.75
N GLU A 293 0.08 15.86 18.50
CA GLU A 293 -1.28 15.70 19.02
C GLU A 293 -1.95 14.43 18.47
N ALA A 294 -1.74 14.10 17.21
CA ALA A 294 -2.27 12.88 16.60
C ALA A 294 -1.64 11.61 17.19
N TRP A 295 -0.37 11.68 17.58
CA TRP A 295 0.33 10.58 18.27
C TRP A 295 -0.11 10.41 19.72
N VAL A 296 -0.39 11.50 20.42
CA VAL A 296 -0.93 11.49 21.79
C VAL A 296 -2.37 10.97 21.81
N VAL A 297 -3.21 11.37 20.86
CA VAL A 297 -4.62 10.91 20.77
C VAL A 297 -4.71 9.43 20.35
N ARG A 298 -3.84 8.95 19.46
CA ARG A 298 -3.77 7.52 19.07
C ARG A 298 -3.37 6.57 20.18
N GLU A 299 -2.82 7.06 21.29
CA GLU A 299 -2.48 6.25 22.47
C GLU A 299 -3.71 5.65 23.16
N GLN A 300 -4.88 6.25 22.98
CA GLN A 300 -6.14 5.72 23.50
C GLN A 300 -6.65 4.53 22.67
N ASP A 301 -6.02 4.24 21.52
CA ASP A 301 -6.42 3.21 20.58
C ASP A 301 -5.67 1.90 20.84
N LYS A 302 -6.41 0.88 21.32
CA LYS A 302 -5.86 -0.40 21.78
C LYS A 302 -5.05 -1.17 20.72
N HIS A 303 -5.23 -0.86 19.44
CA HIS A 303 -4.56 -1.54 18.34
C HIS A 303 -3.06 -1.19 18.20
N LEU A 304 -2.65 0.03 18.57
CA LEU A 304 -1.23 0.41 18.63
C LEU A 304 -0.58 0.05 19.97
N ILE A 305 -1.38 -0.24 20.99
CA ILE A 305 -0.86 -0.81 22.26
C ILE A 305 -0.29 -2.22 21.99
N ASN A 306 -0.82 -2.94 21.00
CA ASN A 306 -0.35 -4.28 20.64
C ASN A 306 0.82 -4.28 19.62
N VAL A 307 0.89 -3.30 18.72
CA VAL A 307 2.09 -3.08 17.90
C VAL A 307 3.10 -2.36 18.78
N GLU A 308 4.06 -3.11 19.35
CA GLU A 308 5.16 -2.55 20.17
C GLU A 308 5.63 -1.20 19.62
N TYR A 309 5.40 -0.10 20.37
CA TYR A 309 5.55 1.30 19.94
C TYR A 309 6.88 1.62 19.23
N TRP A 310 7.92 0.83 19.50
CA TRP A 310 9.22 0.94 18.85
C TRP A 310 9.21 0.57 17.36
N MET A 311 8.34 -0.33 16.92
CA MET A 311 8.17 -0.61 15.49
C MET A 311 7.54 0.59 14.78
N ALA A 312 6.53 1.21 15.41
CA ALA A 312 5.84 2.35 14.85
C ALA A 312 6.79 3.54 14.66
N ILE A 313 7.70 3.80 15.62
CA ILE A 313 8.69 4.87 15.47
C ILE A 313 9.69 4.55 14.36
N ILE A 314 10.21 3.31 14.29
CA ILE A 314 11.15 2.90 13.23
C ILE A 314 10.53 3.04 11.84
N SER A 315 9.29 2.57 11.67
CA SER A 315 8.59 2.70 10.40
C SER A 315 8.27 4.15 10.07
N THR A 316 8.00 4.99 11.06
CA THR A 316 7.81 6.44 10.84
C THR A 316 9.09 7.11 10.37
N LEU A 317 10.23 6.81 10.99
CA LEU A 317 11.54 7.32 10.58
C LEU A 317 11.88 6.90 9.14
N HIS A 318 11.69 5.62 8.82
CA HIS A 318 11.85 5.12 7.45
C HIS A 318 10.94 5.83 6.45
N ARG A 319 9.65 6.01 6.79
CA ARG A 319 8.69 6.67 5.90
C ARG A 319 9.02 8.15 5.73
N TYR A 320 9.51 8.81 6.77
CA TYR A 320 9.97 10.19 6.68
C TYR A 320 11.14 10.29 5.70
N GLU A 321 12.13 9.41 5.82
CA GLU A 321 13.27 9.34 4.90
C GLU A 321 12.81 9.13 3.46
N CYS A 322 11.96 8.14 3.22
CA CYS A 322 11.38 7.89 1.89
C CYS A 322 10.69 9.14 1.34
N THR A 323 9.92 9.83 2.20
CA THR A 323 9.19 11.03 1.83
C THR A 323 10.15 12.14 1.41
N HIS A 324 11.16 12.40 2.23
CA HIS A 324 12.18 13.40 1.95
C HIS A 324 12.94 13.10 0.65
N ARG A 325 13.33 11.84 0.43
CA ARG A 325 14.06 11.44 -0.77
C ARG A 325 13.26 11.66 -2.04
N TYR A 326 12.01 11.19 -2.13
CA TYR A 326 11.22 11.46 -3.33
C TYR A 326 10.88 12.95 -3.46
N GLU A 327 10.76 13.69 -2.34
CA GLU A 327 10.45 15.11 -2.38
C GLU A 327 11.60 15.96 -2.91
N SER A 328 12.83 15.55 -2.61
CA SER A 328 14.08 16.15 -3.06
C SER A 328 14.40 15.91 -4.54
N LEU A 329 13.72 14.96 -5.19
CA LEU A 329 13.94 14.69 -6.61
C LEU A 329 13.53 15.90 -7.46
N PRO A 330 14.34 16.28 -8.47
CA PRO A 330 14.09 17.45 -9.29
C PRO A 330 12.75 17.31 -10.00
N VAL A 331 11.85 18.24 -9.71
CA VAL A 331 10.56 18.33 -10.39
C VAL A 331 10.74 19.22 -11.61
N ASN A 332 10.94 18.62 -12.79
CA ASN A 332 10.83 19.38 -14.03
C ASN A 332 9.35 19.74 -14.24
N PHE A 333 8.90 20.86 -13.65
CA PHE A 333 7.58 21.40 -13.91
C PHE A 333 7.54 21.93 -15.33
N GLY A 334 6.88 21.18 -16.19
CA GLY A 334 6.52 21.58 -17.53
C GLY A 334 5.52 20.57 -18.06
N PRO A 335 4.56 20.97 -18.91
CA PRO A 335 3.78 19.99 -19.65
C PRO A 335 4.76 19.09 -20.40
N GLU A 336 4.77 17.79 -20.09
CA GLU A 336 5.39 16.81 -20.97
C GLU A 336 4.68 16.93 -22.31
N LYS A 337 5.25 17.70 -23.24
CA LYS A 337 4.78 17.81 -24.61
C LYS A 337 5.05 16.46 -25.30
N GLY A 338 4.25 15.43 -25.00
CA GLY A 338 4.09 14.20 -25.77
C GLY A 338 5.35 13.60 -26.40
N TYR A 339 6.50 13.66 -25.72
CA TYR A 339 7.80 13.56 -26.41
C TYR A 339 8.04 12.16 -26.98
N ARG A 340 7.69 11.10 -26.25
CA ARG A 340 7.89 9.71 -26.71
C ARG A 340 7.03 9.30 -27.90
N ARG A 341 5.80 9.82 -28.03
CA ARG A 341 4.93 9.52 -29.19
C ARG A 341 5.29 10.36 -30.42
N ASN A 342 6.05 11.45 -30.24
CA ASN A 342 6.52 12.31 -31.31
C ASN A 342 7.85 11.82 -31.92
N GLU A 343 8.70 11.07 -31.23
CA GLU A 343 10.00 10.62 -31.78
C GLU A 343 9.86 9.61 -32.91
N GLU A 344 9.00 8.59 -32.75
CA GLU A 344 8.70 7.63 -33.82
C GLU A 344 8.01 8.33 -34.99
N GLN A 345 7.02 9.20 -34.70
CA GLN A 345 6.32 9.98 -35.73
C GLN A 345 7.27 10.93 -36.46
N CYS A 346 8.19 11.61 -35.76
CA CYS A 346 9.22 12.45 -36.37
C CYS A 346 10.18 11.63 -37.23
N SER A 347 10.57 10.43 -36.78
CA SER A 347 11.45 9.54 -37.54
C SER A 347 10.79 9.07 -38.84
N SER A 348 9.52 8.64 -38.79
CA SER A 348 8.76 8.25 -39.98
C SER A 348 8.52 9.41 -40.94
N ILE A 349 8.20 10.60 -40.43
CA ILE A 349 8.05 11.82 -41.25
C ILE A 349 9.38 12.18 -41.93
N LYS A 350 10.49 12.11 -41.19
CA LYS A 350 11.83 12.41 -41.71
C LYS A 350 12.24 11.43 -42.82
N GLN A 351 12.03 10.13 -42.61
CA GLN A 351 12.30 9.10 -43.62
C GLN A 351 11.53 9.34 -44.92
N LEU A 352 10.23 9.64 -44.84
CA LEU A 352 9.42 9.92 -46.03
C LEU A 352 9.86 11.21 -46.76
N ILE A 353 10.26 12.24 -46.02
CA ILE A 353 10.80 13.48 -46.59
C ILE A 353 12.13 13.22 -47.30
N ASP A 354 13.02 12.44 -46.68
CA ASP A 354 14.34 12.12 -47.24
C ASP A 354 14.21 11.22 -48.49
N MET A 355 13.29 10.24 -48.49
CA MET A 355 12.95 9.45 -49.68
C MET A 355 12.44 10.31 -50.83
N GLN A 356 11.47 11.20 -50.58
CA GLN A 356 10.95 12.10 -51.63
C GLN A 356 12.02 13.03 -52.20
N ARG A 357 12.96 13.48 -51.37
CA ARG A 357 14.12 14.28 -51.80
C ARG A 357 15.05 13.49 -52.72
N LEU A 358 15.33 12.24 -52.40
CA LEU A 358 16.19 11.38 -53.21
C LEU A 358 15.54 11.02 -54.55
N GLU A 359 14.23 10.78 -54.58
CA GLU A 359 13.53 10.31 -55.78
C GLU A 359 13.11 11.45 -56.73
N THR A 360 12.68 12.60 -56.20
CA THR A 360 12.06 13.67 -57.00
C THR A 360 12.69 15.05 -56.81
N GLY A 361 13.60 15.19 -55.84
CA GLY A 361 14.20 16.49 -55.48
C GLY A 361 13.24 17.49 -54.84
N LYS A 362 11.94 17.15 -54.68
CA LYS A 362 10.91 18.01 -54.10
C LYS A 362 10.16 17.26 -52.99
N VAL A 363 9.71 17.99 -51.96
CA VAL A 363 8.99 17.42 -50.82
C VAL A 363 7.51 17.80 -50.90
N ASN A 364 6.63 16.80 -50.92
CA ASN A 364 5.18 16.99 -50.88
C ASN A 364 4.60 16.57 -49.53
N LEU A 365 4.45 17.55 -48.64
CA LEU A 365 3.92 17.32 -47.28
C LEU A 365 2.46 16.85 -47.26
N SER A 366 1.68 17.09 -48.33
CA SER A 366 0.30 16.61 -48.42
C SER A 366 0.24 15.09 -48.66
N GLU A 367 1.24 14.56 -49.34
CA GLU A 367 1.40 13.13 -49.58
C GLU A 367 1.90 12.41 -48.35
N VAL A 368 2.90 12.96 -47.65
CA VAL A 368 3.36 12.46 -46.35
C VAL A 368 2.22 12.39 -45.33
N ALA A 369 1.36 13.42 -45.29
CA ALA A 369 0.17 13.43 -44.44
C ALA A 369 -0.81 12.29 -44.77
N ARG A 370 -1.01 12.00 -46.06
CA ARG A 370 -1.89 10.93 -46.54
C ARG A 370 -1.35 9.55 -46.17
N THR A 371 -0.05 9.33 -46.39
CA THR A 371 0.63 8.06 -46.09
C THR A 371 0.60 7.72 -44.60
N LEU A 372 0.71 8.74 -43.73
CA LEU A 372 0.71 8.55 -42.28
C LEU A 372 -0.68 8.65 -41.62
N GLY A 373 -1.75 8.92 -42.39
CA GLY A 373 -3.09 9.13 -41.85
C GLY A 373 -3.20 10.33 -40.91
N LEU A 374 -2.37 11.36 -41.10
CA LEU A 374 -2.31 12.55 -40.26
C LEU A 374 -2.88 13.78 -41.00
N SER A 375 -3.35 14.79 -40.25
CA SER A 375 -3.77 16.05 -40.86
C SER A 375 -2.56 16.83 -41.39
N ARG A 376 -2.75 17.53 -42.52
CA ARG A 376 -1.68 18.37 -43.12
C ARG A 376 -1.14 19.42 -42.15
N GLN A 377 -2.04 20.05 -41.37
CA GLN A 377 -1.67 21.02 -40.34
C GLN A 377 -0.74 20.42 -39.27
N ARG A 378 -0.98 19.16 -38.89
CA ARG A 378 -0.15 18.45 -37.90
C ARG A 378 1.24 18.15 -38.46
N ILE A 379 1.35 17.71 -39.72
CA ILE A 379 2.64 17.52 -40.39
C ILE A 379 3.42 18.83 -40.51
N HIS A 380 2.79 19.91 -40.98
CA HIS A 380 3.45 21.22 -41.08
C HIS A 380 3.98 21.72 -39.72
N LYS A 381 3.21 21.54 -38.65
CA LYS A 381 3.63 21.91 -37.30
C LYS A 381 4.86 21.10 -36.86
N ILE A 382 4.87 19.78 -37.09
CA ILE A 382 5.99 18.90 -36.72
C ILE A 382 7.25 19.27 -37.52
N VAL A 383 7.13 19.42 -38.84
CA VAL A 383 8.23 19.78 -39.73
C VAL A 383 8.87 21.12 -39.35
N ASN A 384 8.04 22.13 -39.05
CA ASN A 384 8.52 23.44 -38.63
C ASN A 384 9.14 23.43 -37.23
N THR A 385 8.55 22.68 -36.29
CA THR A 385 9.03 22.61 -34.90
C THR A 385 10.39 21.91 -34.80
N HIS A 386 10.65 20.92 -35.65
CA HIS A 386 11.87 20.11 -35.63
C HIS A 386 12.85 20.43 -36.77
N GLY A 387 12.61 21.52 -37.53
CA GLY A 387 13.55 21.99 -38.56
C GLY A 387 13.83 20.98 -39.68
N LEU A 388 12.86 20.11 -40.02
CA LEU A 388 13.08 19.01 -40.97
C LEU A 388 13.20 19.46 -42.43
N LEU A 389 12.85 20.72 -42.72
CA LEU A 389 13.11 21.38 -43.98
C LEU A 389 14.09 22.53 -43.73
N VAL A 390 15.29 22.43 -44.31
CA VAL A 390 16.25 23.54 -44.32
C VAL A 390 15.64 24.68 -45.14
N LYS A 391 15.43 25.83 -44.52
CA LYS A 391 15.13 27.06 -45.25
C LYS A 391 16.37 27.39 -46.10
N LYS A 392 16.21 27.41 -47.42
CA LYS A 392 17.20 28.02 -48.30
C LYS A 392 17.25 29.52 -48.06
#